data_AF-A0A9W6XS71-F1
#
_entry.id   AF-A0A9W6XS71-F1
#
_cell.length_a   1.000
_cell.length_b   1.000
_cell.length_c   1.000
_cell.angle_alpha   90.00
_cell.angle_beta   90.00
_cell.angle_gamma   90.00
#
_symmetry.space_group_name_H-M   'P 1'
#
loop_
_entity.id
_entity.type
_entity.pdbx_description
1 polymer ?
#
loop_
_entity_poly.entity_id
_entity_poly.type
_entity_poly.pdbx_seq_one_letter_code
_entity_poly.pdbx_strand_id
1 'polypeptide(L)'
;MLSITYLSHEISAEGIRAVPKIARGVQDLTFPKTQKGVQSFLGSLNYYHKFIEDFPVVAAVLYELSDDQVRSERDLTRAKAAFEILKKKMVSTPLLRHLDRSKPFVVIPHANRWAACAVLGQEHDGKIQPVRFTGPVLNDAELRYDVAEKEVIVVLRVFQVFRTLLEGCRLEVYTRHSVFKSILQSNMADG
;
A
#
# COMPACT_ATOMS: atom_id res chain seq x y z
N MET A 1 -8.64 -24.31 12.77
CA MET A 1 -8.64 -23.82 11.38
C MET A 1 -7.45 -24.46 10.68
N LEU A 2 -7.64 -25.13 9.54
CA LEU A 2 -6.55 -25.77 8.81
C LEU A 2 -5.75 -24.69 8.07
N SER A 3 -4.47 -24.54 8.40
CA SER A 3 -3.53 -23.68 7.69
C SER A 3 -2.23 -24.43 7.41
N ILE A 4 -1.54 -24.04 6.34
CA ILE A 4 -0.22 -24.56 5.99
C ILE A 4 0.78 -23.41 5.91
N THR A 5 2.04 -23.68 6.26
CA THR A 5 3.13 -22.71 6.11
C THR A 5 3.89 -22.99 4.83
N TYR A 6 4.01 -22.00 3.95
CA TYR A 6 4.77 -22.10 2.72
C TYR A 6 5.47 -20.77 2.39
N LEU A 7 6.78 -20.82 2.13
CA LEU A 7 7.62 -19.65 1.82
C LEU A 7 7.43 -18.46 2.78
N SER A 8 7.39 -18.70 4.10
CA SER A 8 7.14 -17.65 5.12
C SER A 8 5.76 -16.98 5.02
N HIS A 9 4.77 -17.69 4.48
CA HIS A 9 3.36 -17.32 4.51
C HIS A 9 2.56 -18.40 5.20
N GLU A 10 1.52 -17.99 5.92
CA GLU A 10 0.44 -18.85 6.35
C GLU A 10 -0.67 -18.78 5.31
N ILE A 11 -1.08 -19.94 4.80
CA ILE A 11 -2.13 -20.09 3.80
C ILE A 11 -3.26 -20.88 4.44
N SER A 12 -4.45 -20.33 4.42
CA SER A 12 -5.68 -20.97 4.92
C SER A 12 -6.78 -20.90 3.87
N ALA A 13 -7.92 -21.54 4.16
CA ALA A 13 -9.12 -21.39 3.35
C ALA A 13 -9.67 -19.96 3.29
N GLU A 14 -9.24 -19.10 4.22
CA GLU A 14 -9.70 -17.71 4.29
C GLU A 14 -8.84 -16.75 3.47
N GLY A 15 -7.55 -17.02 3.38
CA GLY A 15 -6.62 -16.10 2.77
C GLY A 15 -5.16 -16.46 3.00
N ILE A 16 -4.31 -15.46 2.74
CA ILE A 16 -2.86 -15.57 2.85
C ILE A 16 -2.38 -14.45 3.77
N ARG A 17 -1.54 -14.82 4.74
CA ARG A 17 -0.87 -13.86 5.63
C ARG A 17 0.64 -14.08 5.56
N ALA A 18 1.41 -13.00 5.47
CA ALA A 18 2.85 -13.09 5.67
C ALA A 18 3.16 -13.42 7.14
N VAL A 19 4.12 -14.32 7.36
CA VAL A 19 4.68 -14.63 8.69
C VAL A 19 6.16 -14.29 8.66
N PRO A 20 6.52 -13.00 8.87
CA PRO A 20 7.91 -12.59 8.73
C PRO A 20 8.77 -13.21 9.81
N LYS A 21 9.74 -14.03 9.41
CA LYS A 21 10.73 -14.62 10.35
C LYS A 21 11.54 -13.54 11.08
N ILE A 22 11.66 -12.37 10.45
CA ILE A 22 12.37 -11.20 10.97
C ILE A 22 11.50 -10.31 11.87
N ALA A 23 10.22 -10.63 12.09
CA ALA A 23 9.27 -9.73 12.75
C ALA A 23 9.76 -9.25 14.12
N ARG A 24 10.27 -10.15 14.98
CA ARG A 24 10.82 -9.77 16.29
C ARG A 24 12.03 -8.86 16.16
N GLY A 25 12.99 -9.22 15.30
CA GLY A 25 14.17 -8.40 15.06
C GLY A 25 13.80 -6.99 14.57
N VAL A 26 12.81 -6.88 13.70
CA VAL A 26 12.32 -5.60 13.17
C VAL A 26 11.61 -4.76 14.25
N GLN A 27 10.90 -5.36 15.19
CA GLN A 27 10.24 -4.62 16.29
C GLN A 27 11.23 -3.88 17.19
N ASP A 28 12.36 -4.51 17.47
CA ASP A 28 13.37 -3.97 18.38
C ASP A 28 14.36 -3.02 17.69
N LEU A 29 14.30 -2.91 16.35
CA LEU A 29 15.15 -1.99 15.61
C LEU A 29 14.92 -0.55 16.04
N THR A 30 15.99 0.13 16.41
CA THR A 30 16.00 1.59 16.57
C THR A 30 16.07 2.28 15.21
N PHE A 31 15.63 3.53 15.14
CA PHE A 31 15.76 4.33 13.92
C PHE A 31 17.23 4.37 13.42
N PRO A 32 17.50 4.09 12.14
CA PRO A 32 18.86 4.05 11.62
C PRO A 32 19.57 5.41 11.68
N LYS A 33 20.88 5.40 12.01
CA LYS A 33 21.73 6.60 12.07
C LYS A 33 22.49 6.90 10.77
N THR A 34 22.27 6.11 9.73
CA THR A 34 22.92 6.28 8.43
C THR A 34 21.91 6.05 7.32
N GLN A 35 22.08 6.72 6.18
CA GLN A 35 21.22 6.50 5.02
C GLN A 35 21.31 5.06 4.52
N LYS A 36 22.50 4.44 4.56
CA LYS A 36 22.66 2.99 4.28
C LYS A 36 21.81 2.13 5.22
N GLY A 37 21.69 2.50 6.49
CA GLY A 37 20.82 1.83 7.45
C GLY A 37 19.33 2.01 7.12
N VAL A 38 18.91 3.20 6.69
CA VAL A 38 17.54 3.46 6.20
C VAL A 38 17.24 2.58 4.97
N GLN A 39 18.15 2.55 4.00
CA GLN A 39 18.00 1.73 2.79
C GLN A 39 18.00 0.23 3.10
N SER A 40 18.86 -0.22 4.02
CA SER A 40 18.89 -1.61 4.49
C SER A 40 17.57 -2.01 5.15
N PHE A 41 17.01 -1.14 6.00
CA PHE A 41 15.69 -1.35 6.58
C PHE A 41 14.62 -1.47 5.50
N LEU A 42 14.51 -0.51 4.58
CA LEU A 42 13.54 -0.55 3.48
C LEU A 42 13.70 -1.81 2.60
N GLY A 43 14.94 -2.18 2.27
CA GLY A 43 15.26 -3.39 1.52
C GLY A 43 14.79 -4.68 2.22
N SER A 44 14.89 -4.73 3.56
CA SER A 44 14.39 -5.87 4.35
C SER A 44 12.87 -6.04 4.29
N LEU A 45 12.13 -4.96 4.02
CA LEU A 45 10.68 -5.00 3.92
C LEU A 45 10.21 -5.46 2.52
N ASN A 46 11.08 -5.40 1.52
CA ASN A 46 10.70 -5.56 0.12
C ASN A 46 10.06 -6.93 -0.18
N TYR A 47 10.44 -8.00 0.52
CA TYR A 47 9.79 -9.31 0.35
C TYR A 47 8.32 -9.32 0.79
N TYR A 48 7.98 -8.52 1.80
CA TYR A 48 6.66 -8.49 2.41
C TYR A 48 5.83 -7.27 2.02
N HIS A 49 6.34 -6.35 1.19
CA HIS A 49 5.64 -5.10 0.86
C HIS A 49 4.22 -5.32 0.34
N LYS A 50 3.98 -6.43 -0.39
CA LYS A 50 2.66 -6.81 -0.91
C LYS A 50 1.61 -7.12 0.17
N PHE A 51 2.02 -7.26 1.43
CA PHE A 51 1.17 -7.43 2.60
C PHE A 51 1.16 -6.19 3.49
N ILE A 52 1.92 -5.14 3.17
CA ILE A 52 1.98 -3.93 3.97
C ILE A 52 1.08 -2.90 3.31
N GLU A 53 -0.08 -2.65 3.92
CA GLU A 53 -0.99 -1.61 3.50
C GLU A 53 -0.28 -0.25 3.48
N ASP A 54 -0.46 0.49 2.39
CA ASP A 54 0.14 1.80 2.14
C ASP A 54 1.67 1.83 2.12
N PHE A 55 2.33 0.68 1.89
CA PHE A 55 3.79 0.61 1.92
C PHE A 55 4.48 1.74 1.11
N PRO A 56 4.14 2.00 -0.17
CA PRO A 56 4.84 3.03 -0.94
C PRO A 56 4.67 4.43 -0.36
N VAL A 57 3.47 4.76 0.12
CA VAL A 57 3.15 6.07 0.71
C VAL A 57 3.90 6.28 2.02
N VAL A 58 3.95 5.27 2.89
CA VAL A 58 4.68 5.39 4.16
C VAL A 58 6.20 5.34 3.93
N ALA A 59 6.69 4.48 3.04
CA ALA A 59 8.11 4.34 2.73
C ALA A 59 8.68 5.58 2.01
N ALA A 60 7.88 6.32 1.22
CA ALA A 60 8.29 7.56 0.57
C ALA A 60 8.91 8.57 1.55
N VAL A 61 8.35 8.68 2.76
CA VAL A 61 8.86 9.58 3.82
C VAL A 61 10.30 9.24 4.20
N LEU A 62 10.69 7.96 4.12
CA LEU A 62 12.06 7.51 4.39
C LEU A 62 12.97 7.67 3.16
N TYR A 63 12.44 7.53 1.94
CA TYR A 63 13.19 7.79 0.71
C TYR A 63 13.55 9.28 0.54
N GLU A 64 12.73 10.19 1.06
CA GLU A 64 12.97 11.64 1.04
C GLU A 64 14.12 12.11 1.94
N LEU A 65 14.57 11.27 2.88
CA LEU A 65 15.61 11.65 3.82
C LEU A 65 16.94 11.89 3.11
N SER A 66 17.49 13.10 3.29
CA SER A 66 18.85 13.39 2.86
C SER A 66 19.89 12.79 3.82
N ASP A 67 21.10 12.57 3.31
CA ASP A 67 22.24 12.14 4.12
C ASP A 67 22.49 13.09 5.31
N ASP A 68 22.36 14.40 5.10
CA ASP A 68 22.58 15.41 6.14
C ASP A 68 21.51 15.37 7.23
N GLN A 69 20.26 15.12 6.88
CA GLN A 69 19.17 14.98 7.87
C GLN A 69 19.43 13.77 8.77
N VAL A 70 19.82 12.63 8.18
CA VAL A 70 20.09 11.40 8.94
C VAL A 70 21.33 11.57 9.84
N ARG A 71 22.41 12.18 9.33
CA ARG A 71 23.64 12.40 10.09
C ARG A 71 23.48 13.44 11.20
N SER A 72 22.74 14.52 10.95
CA SER A 72 22.54 15.58 11.95
C SER A 72 21.41 15.28 12.93
N GLU A 73 20.65 14.21 12.71
CA GLU A 73 19.45 13.82 13.48
C GLU A 73 18.37 14.93 13.57
N ARG A 74 18.39 15.90 12.65
CA ARG A 74 17.44 17.03 12.60
C ARG A 74 16.24 16.71 11.70
N ASP A 75 15.08 17.26 12.06
CA ASP A 75 13.79 17.12 11.33
C ASP A 75 13.32 15.67 11.07
N LEU A 76 13.72 14.73 11.93
CA LEU A 76 13.39 13.31 11.77
C LEU A 76 12.01 12.90 12.29
N THR A 77 11.18 13.80 12.82
CA THR A 77 9.90 13.44 13.47
C THR A 77 8.99 12.63 12.55
N ARG A 78 8.79 13.08 11.31
CA ARG A 78 7.95 12.38 10.32
C ARG A 78 8.55 11.03 9.91
N ALA A 79 9.86 10.99 9.73
CA ALA A 79 10.57 9.76 9.37
C ALA A 79 10.53 8.71 10.50
N LYS A 80 10.74 9.12 11.76
CA LYS A 80 10.63 8.23 12.92
C LYS A 80 9.21 7.68 13.04
N ALA A 81 8.18 8.50 12.80
CA ALA A 81 6.80 8.03 12.77
C ALA A 81 6.56 7.02 11.63
N ALA A 82 7.02 7.30 10.42
CA ALA A 82 6.91 6.38 9.28
C ALA A 82 7.64 5.05 9.53
N PHE A 83 8.84 5.11 10.11
CA PHE A 83 9.61 3.94 10.51
C PHE A 83 8.85 3.06 11.51
N GLU A 84 8.28 3.66 12.55
CA GLU A 84 7.47 2.92 13.53
C GLU A 84 6.16 2.37 12.94
N ILE A 85 5.52 3.10 12.02
CA ILE A 85 4.35 2.59 11.28
C ILE A 85 4.73 1.35 10.47
N LEU A 86 5.84 1.39 9.72
CA LEU A 86 6.30 0.26 8.90
C LEU A 86 6.69 -0.94 9.76
N LYS A 87 7.36 -0.73 10.90
CA LYS A 87 7.64 -1.80 11.87
C LYS A 87 6.36 -2.48 12.36
N LYS A 88 5.37 -1.68 12.77
CA LYS A 88 4.07 -2.21 13.23
C LYS A 88 3.36 -2.99 12.13
N LYS A 89 3.24 -2.43 10.93
CA LYS A 89 2.56 -3.08 9.79
C LYS A 89 3.27 -4.34 9.31
N MET A 90 4.60 -4.40 9.40
CA MET A 90 5.37 -5.61 9.09
C MET A 90 5.01 -6.74 10.05
N VAL A 91 4.79 -6.46 11.33
CA VAL A 91 4.47 -7.51 12.31
C VAL A 91 3.02 -7.91 12.23
N SER A 92 2.13 -6.94 12.11
CA SER A 92 0.68 -7.16 12.17
C SER A 92 0.08 -7.63 10.84
N THR A 93 0.90 -7.96 9.84
CA THR A 93 0.54 -8.24 8.44
C THR A 93 -0.89 -8.77 8.33
N PRO A 94 -1.80 -8.02 7.67
CA PRO A 94 -3.20 -8.42 7.58
C PRO A 94 -3.33 -9.74 6.84
N LEU A 95 -4.40 -10.47 7.15
CA LEU A 95 -4.86 -11.55 6.29
C LEU A 95 -5.36 -10.93 4.98
N LEU A 96 -4.71 -11.24 3.86
CA LEU A 96 -5.26 -10.93 2.56
C LEU A 96 -6.27 -12.02 2.19
N ARG A 97 -7.54 -11.64 2.10
CA ARG A 97 -8.61 -12.60 1.78
C ARG A 97 -8.44 -13.15 0.37
N HIS A 98 -8.87 -14.39 0.19
CA HIS A 98 -9.10 -14.90 -1.15
C HIS A 98 -10.20 -14.10 -1.82
N LEU A 99 -10.03 -13.88 -3.12
CA LEU A 99 -10.96 -13.10 -3.92
C LEU A 99 -12.27 -13.88 -4.13
N ASP A 100 -13.39 -13.20 -3.96
CA ASP A 100 -14.73 -13.74 -4.19
C ASP A 100 -15.42 -12.94 -5.30
N ARG A 101 -15.50 -13.50 -6.51
CA ARG A 101 -16.10 -12.82 -7.67
C ARG A 101 -17.59 -12.49 -7.52
N SER A 102 -18.28 -13.10 -6.55
CA SER A 102 -19.70 -12.81 -6.30
C SER A 102 -19.91 -11.49 -5.54
N LYS A 103 -18.85 -10.93 -4.95
CA LYS A 103 -18.91 -9.71 -4.15
C LYS A 103 -18.37 -8.50 -4.90
N PRO A 104 -18.93 -7.30 -4.68
CA PRO A 104 -18.36 -6.07 -5.22
C PRO A 104 -16.92 -5.86 -4.75
N PHE A 105 -16.11 -5.29 -5.64
CA PHE A 105 -14.78 -4.81 -5.30
C PHE A 105 -14.83 -3.39 -4.76
N VAL A 106 -13.99 -3.10 -3.77
CA VAL A 106 -13.77 -1.76 -3.24
C VAL A 106 -12.33 -1.37 -3.48
N VAL A 107 -12.13 -0.21 -4.10
CA VAL A 107 -10.81 0.40 -4.32
C VAL A 107 -10.69 1.62 -3.42
N ILE A 108 -9.65 1.64 -2.58
CA ILE A 108 -9.37 2.76 -1.68
C ILE A 108 -8.00 3.33 -2.05
N PRO A 109 -7.92 4.42 -2.84
CA PRO A 109 -6.65 5.03 -3.25
C PRO A 109 -6.11 5.97 -2.17
N HIS A 110 -4.82 5.86 -1.91
CA HIS A 110 -4.08 6.69 -0.96
C HIS A 110 -2.87 7.28 -1.68
N ALA A 111 -2.64 8.58 -1.55
CA ALA A 111 -1.48 9.24 -2.15
C ALA A 111 -0.88 10.32 -1.26
N ASN A 112 0.40 10.59 -1.50
CA ASN A 112 1.11 11.77 -0.99
C ASN A 112 1.90 12.42 -2.14
N ARG A 113 2.79 13.36 -1.81
CA ARG A 113 3.58 14.08 -2.81
C ARG A 113 4.43 13.15 -3.71
N TRP A 114 4.89 12.01 -3.20
CA TRP A 114 5.93 11.20 -3.84
C TRP A 114 5.49 9.80 -4.22
N ALA A 115 4.38 9.33 -3.69
CA ALA A 115 3.89 8.00 -3.90
C ALA A 115 2.37 7.95 -3.93
N ALA A 116 1.86 6.93 -4.61
CA ALA A 116 0.46 6.55 -4.61
C ALA A 116 0.33 5.04 -4.43
N CYS A 117 -0.71 4.61 -3.76
CA CYS A 117 -1.08 3.21 -3.58
C CYS A 117 -2.59 3.07 -3.50
N ALA A 118 -3.08 1.84 -3.58
CA ALA A 118 -4.47 1.54 -3.37
C ALA A 118 -4.62 0.18 -2.69
N VAL A 119 -5.66 0.09 -1.87
CA VAL A 119 -6.19 -1.17 -1.36
C VAL A 119 -7.27 -1.64 -2.33
N LEU A 120 -7.14 -2.87 -2.82
CA LEU A 120 -8.24 -3.60 -3.43
C LEU A 120 -8.81 -4.54 -2.36
N GLY A 121 -10.04 -4.30 -1.94
CA GLY A 121 -10.74 -5.04 -0.90
C GLY A 121 -12.13 -5.50 -1.31
N GLN A 122 -12.74 -6.29 -0.43
CA GLN A 122 -14.13 -6.73 -0.54
C GLN A 122 -14.78 -6.69 0.84
N GLU A 123 -16.11 -6.54 0.89
CA GLU A 123 -16.83 -6.54 2.15
C GLU A 123 -16.99 -7.96 2.71
N HIS A 124 -16.53 -8.16 3.94
CA HIS A 124 -16.74 -9.35 4.73
C HIS A 124 -17.16 -8.94 6.13
N ASP A 125 -18.32 -9.41 6.58
CA ASP A 125 -18.85 -9.17 7.93
C ASP A 125 -18.96 -7.66 8.27
N GLY A 126 -19.44 -6.87 7.30
CA GLY A 126 -19.60 -5.42 7.44
C GLY A 126 -18.29 -4.62 7.49
N LYS A 127 -17.15 -5.25 7.14
CA LYS A 127 -15.84 -4.59 7.07
C LYS A 127 -15.19 -4.84 5.72
N ILE A 128 -14.54 -3.81 5.18
CA ILE A 128 -13.70 -3.99 4.00
C ILE A 128 -12.44 -4.75 4.41
N GLN A 129 -12.27 -5.94 3.86
CA GLN A 129 -11.08 -6.76 4.07
C GLN A 129 -10.20 -6.72 2.82
N PRO A 130 -8.87 -6.55 2.99
CA PRO A 130 -7.97 -6.40 1.87
C PRO A 130 -7.82 -7.73 1.12
N VAL A 131 -7.88 -7.67 -0.20
CA VAL A 131 -7.57 -8.77 -1.11
C VAL A 131 -6.17 -8.58 -1.67
N ARG A 132 -5.85 -7.37 -2.15
CA ARG A 132 -4.51 -7.00 -2.63
C ARG A 132 -4.19 -5.57 -2.24
N PHE A 133 -2.90 -5.29 -2.05
CA PHE A 133 -2.36 -3.93 -2.07
C PHE A 133 -1.60 -3.72 -3.37
N THR A 134 -1.67 -2.50 -3.90
CA THR A 134 -0.88 -2.10 -5.06
C THR A 134 -0.38 -0.68 -4.87
N GLY A 135 0.76 -0.35 -5.48
CA GLY A 135 1.20 1.02 -5.58
C GLY A 135 2.22 1.19 -6.69
N PRO A 136 1.90 1.94 -7.76
CA PRO A 136 2.79 2.12 -8.88
C PRO A 136 4.03 2.90 -8.48
N VAL A 137 5.13 2.61 -9.19
CA VAL A 137 6.23 3.55 -9.30
C VAL A 137 5.75 4.70 -10.18
N LEU A 138 5.75 5.91 -9.63
CA LEU A 138 5.38 7.13 -10.35
C LEU A 138 6.57 7.61 -11.18
N ASN A 139 6.31 8.02 -12.42
CA ASN A 139 7.32 8.68 -13.26
C ASN A 139 7.46 10.18 -12.92
N ASP A 140 8.46 10.84 -13.50
CA ASP A 140 8.73 12.26 -13.22
C ASP A 140 7.56 13.21 -13.49
N ALA A 141 6.72 12.91 -14.49
CA ALA A 141 5.52 13.68 -14.76
C ALA A 141 4.45 13.43 -13.70
N GLU A 142 4.24 12.17 -13.33
CA GLU A 142 3.26 11.77 -12.32
C GLU A 142 3.61 12.28 -10.92
N LEU A 143 4.91 12.41 -10.62
CA LEU A 143 5.38 13.03 -9.38
C LEU A 143 5.00 14.52 -9.26
N ARG A 144 4.81 15.22 -10.38
CA ARG A 144 4.43 16.65 -10.38
C ARG A 144 2.93 16.90 -10.19
N TYR A 145 2.09 15.89 -10.39
CA TYR A 145 0.66 16.02 -10.16
C TYR A 145 0.32 16.26 -8.70
N ASP A 146 -0.86 16.80 -8.43
CA ASP A 146 -1.36 16.92 -7.06
C ASP A 146 -1.73 15.54 -6.47
N VAL A 147 -2.10 15.53 -5.18
CA VAL A 147 -2.45 14.30 -4.47
C VAL A 147 -3.71 13.64 -5.03
N ALA A 148 -4.69 14.43 -5.46
CA ALA A 148 -5.96 13.93 -5.98
C ALA A 148 -5.77 13.29 -7.37
N GLU A 149 -4.99 13.93 -8.25
CA GLU A 149 -4.59 13.40 -9.55
C GLU A 149 -3.79 12.09 -9.40
N LYS A 150 -2.89 12.00 -8.41
CA LYS A 150 -2.18 10.76 -8.07
C LYS A 150 -3.12 9.64 -7.60
N GLU A 151 -4.14 9.96 -6.81
CA GLU A 151 -5.18 8.99 -6.46
C GLU A 151 -5.92 8.49 -7.72
N VAL A 152 -6.21 9.36 -8.70
CA VAL A 152 -6.83 8.94 -9.97
C VAL A 152 -5.91 7.98 -10.73
N ILE A 153 -4.63 8.30 -10.82
CA ILE A 153 -3.64 7.45 -11.51
C ILE A 153 -3.57 6.06 -10.89
N VAL A 154 -3.54 5.97 -9.56
CA VAL A 154 -3.47 4.65 -8.93
C VAL A 154 -4.76 3.85 -9.10
N VAL A 155 -5.93 4.49 -9.13
CA VAL A 155 -7.19 3.80 -9.48
C VAL A 155 -7.16 3.27 -10.92
N LEU A 156 -6.70 4.07 -11.88
CA LEU A 156 -6.53 3.61 -13.27
C LEU A 156 -5.54 2.44 -13.34
N ARG A 157 -4.46 2.50 -12.55
CA ARG A 157 -3.47 1.42 -12.48
C ARG A 157 -4.05 0.15 -11.85
N VAL A 158 -4.92 0.26 -10.84
CA VAL A 158 -5.67 -0.88 -10.29
C VAL A 158 -6.47 -1.57 -11.38
N PHE A 159 -7.17 -0.82 -12.24
CA PHE A 159 -7.93 -1.40 -13.35
C PHE A 159 -7.05 -2.07 -14.38
N GLN A 160 -5.86 -1.53 -14.67
CA GLN A 160 -4.90 -2.15 -15.58
C GLN A 160 -4.29 -3.42 -15.00
N VAL A 161 -3.78 -3.37 -13.77
CA VAL A 161 -3.07 -4.47 -13.11
C VAL A 161 -4.02 -5.62 -12.80
N PHE A 162 -5.25 -5.32 -12.38
CA PHE A 162 -6.24 -6.32 -11.98
C PHE A 162 -7.36 -6.49 -13.00
N ARG A 163 -7.13 -6.11 -14.27
CA ARG A 163 -8.14 -6.18 -15.33
C ARG A 163 -8.88 -7.51 -15.36
N THR A 164 -8.15 -8.61 -15.37
CA THR A 164 -8.70 -9.98 -15.43
C THR A 164 -9.50 -10.40 -14.19
N LEU A 165 -9.35 -9.67 -13.08
CA LEU A 165 -10.11 -9.88 -11.84
C LEU A 165 -11.35 -8.99 -11.77
N LEU A 166 -11.27 -7.77 -12.29
CA LEU A 166 -12.30 -6.74 -12.15
C LEU A 166 -13.28 -6.69 -13.32
N GLU A 167 -12.89 -7.22 -14.48
CA GLU A 167 -13.74 -7.24 -15.69
C GLU A 167 -15.08 -7.94 -15.41
N GLY A 168 -16.17 -7.24 -15.73
CA GLY A 168 -17.54 -7.73 -15.50
C GLY A 168 -18.02 -7.69 -14.04
N CYS A 169 -17.23 -7.19 -13.10
CA CYS A 169 -17.60 -7.11 -11.68
C CYS A 169 -18.05 -5.70 -11.29
N ARG A 170 -18.97 -5.60 -10.32
CA ARG A 170 -19.32 -4.31 -9.69
C ARG A 170 -18.13 -3.79 -8.89
N LEU A 171 -17.82 -2.51 -9.03
CA LEU A 171 -16.71 -1.86 -8.36
C LEU A 171 -17.13 -0.52 -7.76
N GLU A 172 -16.62 -0.25 -6.56
CA GLU A 172 -16.80 1.00 -5.84
C GLU A 172 -15.44 1.62 -5.51
N VAL A 173 -15.29 2.94 -5.67
CA VAL A 173 -14.07 3.66 -5.33
C VAL A 173 -14.36 4.56 -4.14
N TYR A 174 -13.66 4.35 -3.02
CA TYR A 174 -13.80 5.17 -1.82
C TYR A 174 -12.66 6.17 -1.75
N THR A 175 -12.95 7.41 -2.12
CA THR A 175 -11.99 8.53 -2.13
C THR A 175 -12.63 9.75 -1.49
N ARG A 176 -11.78 10.58 -0.88
CA ARG A 176 -12.17 11.88 -0.31
C ARG A 176 -12.21 13.00 -1.36
N HIS A 177 -11.72 12.76 -2.57
CA HIS A 177 -11.57 13.79 -3.60
C HIS A 177 -12.75 13.76 -4.58
N SER A 178 -13.39 14.92 -4.78
CA SER A 178 -14.54 15.05 -5.70
C SER A 178 -14.16 14.96 -7.18
N VAL A 179 -12.87 15.11 -7.53
CA VAL A 179 -12.36 15.05 -8.91
C VAL A 179 -12.79 13.77 -9.63
N PHE A 180 -12.91 12.65 -8.90
CA PHE A 180 -13.41 11.39 -9.44
C PHE A 180 -14.84 11.49 -9.97
N LYS A 181 -15.71 12.26 -9.31
CA LYS A 181 -17.08 12.48 -9.79
C LYS A 181 -17.08 13.23 -11.12
N SER A 182 -16.24 14.25 -11.23
CA SER A 182 -16.12 15.06 -12.45
C SER A 182 -15.61 14.24 -13.64
N ILE A 183 -14.59 13.39 -13.43
CA ILE A 183 -14.05 12.51 -14.48
C ILE A 183 -15.09 11.50 -14.96
N LEU A 184 -15.87 10.92 -14.04
CA LEU A 184 -16.94 9.98 -14.40
C LEU A 184 -18.07 10.68 -15.18
N GLN A 185 -18.37 11.93 -14.86
CA GLN A 185 -19.41 12.70 -15.53
C GLN A 185 -18.98 13.23 -16.90
N SER A 186 -17.72 13.64 -17.06
CA SER A 186 -17.21 14.13 -18.35
C SER A 186 -17.20 13.04 -19.41
N ASN A 187 -16.88 11.78 -19.04
CA ASN A 187 -16.91 10.66 -19.98
C ASN A 187 -18.33 10.17 -20.34
N MET A 188 -19.36 10.57 -19.58
CA MET A 188 -20.76 10.30 -19.95
C MET A 188 -21.39 11.43 -20.79
N ALA A 189 -20.68 12.55 -20.98
CA ALA A 189 -21.12 13.65 -21.85
C ALA A 189 -20.65 13.48 -23.30
N ASP A 190 -19.63 12.63 -23.53
CA ASP A 190 -19.02 12.35 -24.84
C ASP A 190 -19.37 10.94 -25.38
N GLY A 191 -20.46 10.30 -24.91
CA GLY A 191 -20.89 8.95 -25.29
C GLY A 191 -22.39 8.81 -25.48
#